data_AF-A0A0M8PJD9-F1
#
_entry.id   AF-A0A0M8PJD9-F1
#
_cell.length_a   1.000
_cell.length_b   1.000
_cell.length_c   1.000
_cell.angle_alpha   90.00
_cell.angle_beta   90.00
_cell.angle_gamma   90.00
#
_symmetry.space_group_name_H-M   'P 1'
#
loop_
_entity.id
_entity.type
_entity.pdbx_description
1 polymer ?
#
loop_
_entity_poly.entity_id
_entity_poly.type
_entity_poly.pdbx_seq_one_letter_code
_entity_poly.pdbx_strand_id
1 'polypeptide(L)'
;MTTASLRSATDADALTTEAVWREFGAQLRVFVQRRIADPDRADDVLGEILLRVHKNLGRVEDREHLIRWVYRIARTAIVDDYRRAARDRDRLAPLVDDAPDQAGQEWDDTTTAQRELAACLRPLLEGLSPEQRRAVELTDLEGLTQARAAAAEGVSLSGMKSRVQRGRRKLAELLGRCCALTLDAHGMPMDYTASTDCRCAGA
;
A
#
# COMPACT_ATOMS: atom_id res chain seq x y z
N MET A 1 -24.79 -40.91 30.87
CA MET A 1 -23.56 -40.27 30.33
C MET A 1 -23.71 -40.14 28.82
N THR A 2 -24.22 -39.01 28.34
CA THR A 2 -24.06 -38.57 26.94
C THR A 2 -24.21 -37.05 26.89
N THR A 3 -23.09 -36.32 26.99
CA THR A 3 -23.05 -34.87 26.74
C THR A 3 -23.01 -34.64 25.25
N ALA A 4 -24.14 -34.19 24.69
CA ALA A 4 -24.24 -33.74 23.30
C ALA A 4 -23.56 -32.37 23.16
N SER A 5 -22.57 -32.32 22.27
CA SER A 5 -21.76 -31.15 21.93
C SER A 5 -22.59 -30.15 21.13
N LEU A 6 -22.80 -28.97 21.70
CA LEU A 6 -23.30 -27.79 21.00
C LEU A 6 -22.14 -27.15 20.21
N ARG A 7 -22.00 -27.52 18.94
CA ARG A 7 -21.28 -26.71 17.95
C ARG A 7 -22.27 -25.73 17.34
N SER A 8 -22.28 -24.50 17.84
CA SER A 8 -23.10 -23.41 17.30
C SER A 8 -22.58 -22.95 15.94
N ALA A 9 -23.48 -22.85 14.98
CA ALA A 9 -23.26 -22.38 13.62
C ALA A 9 -23.12 -20.84 13.51
N THR A 10 -22.46 -20.18 14.47
CA THR A 10 -22.33 -18.71 14.53
C THR A 10 -20.93 -18.17 14.18
N ASP A 11 -19.98 -19.03 13.84
CA ASP A 11 -18.58 -18.62 13.61
C ASP A 11 -18.25 -18.27 12.15
N ALA A 12 -19.22 -18.40 11.22
CA ALA A 12 -18.99 -18.15 9.80
C ALA A 12 -18.94 -16.65 9.43
N ASP A 13 -19.51 -15.77 10.27
CA ASP A 13 -19.55 -14.31 10.05
C ASP A 13 -18.68 -13.51 11.01
N ALA A 14 -18.04 -14.15 12.00
CA ALA A 14 -17.13 -13.46 12.90
C ALA A 14 -15.80 -13.18 12.20
N LEU A 15 -15.39 -11.92 12.18
CA LEU A 15 -14.09 -11.50 11.65
C LEU A 15 -12.99 -11.99 12.63
N THR A 16 -12.56 -13.24 12.46
CA THR A 16 -11.54 -13.88 13.31
C THR A 16 -10.16 -13.83 12.68
N THR A 17 -9.12 -13.85 13.50
CA THR A 17 -7.73 -13.89 13.02
C THR A 17 -7.47 -15.11 12.15
N GLU A 18 -8.06 -16.25 12.50
CA GLU A 18 -7.92 -17.48 11.73
C GLU A 18 -8.58 -17.34 10.34
N ALA A 19 -9.75 -16.70 10.25
CA ALA A 19 -10.39 -16.41 8.97
C ALA A 19 -9.53 -15.49 8.10
N VAL A 20 -9.01 -14.39 8.68
CA VAL A 20 -8.07 -13.50 7.97
C VAL A 20 -6.84 -14.24 7.47
N TRP A 21 -6.27 -15.11 8.30
CA TRP A 21 -5.08 -15.88 7.93
C TRP A 21 -5.36 -16.92 6.85
N ARG A 22 -6.50 -17.59 6.91
CA ARG A 22 -6.94 -18.56 5.91
C ARG A 22 -7.17 -17.90 4.55
N GLU A 23 -7.70 -16.69 4.56
CA GLU A 23 -8.03 -15.92 3.36
C GLU A 23 -6.78 -15.25 2.73
N PHE A 24 -5.92 -14.62 3.54
CA PHE A 24 -4.83 -13.78 3.05
C PHE A 24 -3.42 -14.28 3.36
N GLY A 25 -3.26 -15.30 4.21
CA GLY A 25 -1.96 -15.71 4.75
C GLY A 25 -0.95 -16.15 3.69
N ALA A 26 -1.40 -16.90 2.67
CA ALA A 26 -0.53 -17.32 1.57
C ALA A 26 -0.03 -16.12 0.76
N GLN A 27 -0.91 -15.16 0.45
CA GLN A 27 -0.56 -13.96 -0.30
C GLN A 27 0.35 -13.04 0.51
N LEU A 28 0.08 -12.89 1.82
CA LEU A 28 0.93 -12.13 2.73
C LEU A 28 2.33 -12.73 2.86
N ARG A 29 2.44 -14.06 2.92
CA ARG A 29 3.73 -14.73 2.93
C ARG A 29 4.54 -14.43 1.67
N VAL A 30 3.93 -14.59 0.49
CA VAL A 30 4.59 -14.24 -0.79
C VAL A 30 4.95 -12.75 -0.82
N PHE A 31 4.05 -11.89 -0.35
CA PHE A 31 4.26 -10.45 -0.27
C PHE A 31 5.46 -10.08 0.61
N VAL A 32 5.64 -10.75 1.76
CA VAL A 32 6.78 -10.53 2.67
C VAL A 32 8.06 -11.15 2.11
N GLN A 33 8.02 -12.36 1.56
CA GLN A 33 9.20 -13.07 1.03
C GLN A 33 9.78 -12.40 -0.22
N ARG A 34 8.93 -11.79 -1.05
CA ARG A 34 9.40 -10.94 -2.16
C ARG A 34 10.17 -9.72 -1.66
N ARG A 35 9.98 -9.38 -0.38
CA ARG A 35 10.48 -8.15 0.22
C ARG A 35 11.70 -8.38 1.10
N ILE A 36 11.64 -9.38 1.95
CA ILE A 36 12.70 -9.75 2.86
C ILE A 36 13.36 -11.01 2.31
N ALA A 37 14.59 -10.86 1.81
CA ALA A 37 15.33 -11.94 1.15
C ALA A 37 15.78 -13.05 2.11
N ASP A 38 15.96 -12.72 3.39
CA ASP A 38 16.29 -13.68 4.43
C ASP A 38 15.01 -14.41 4.89
N PRO A 39 14.93 -15.74 4.72
CA PRO A 39 13.73 -16.50 5.03
C PRO A 39 13.35 -16.47 6.51
N ASP A 40 14.32 -16.48 7.42
CA ASP A 40 14.05 -16.49 8.86
C ASP A 40 13.48 -15.14 9.29
N ARG A 41 14.06 -14.04 8.79
CA ARG A 41 13.53 -12.69 9.00
C ARG A 41 12.16 -12.49 8.37
N ALA A 42 11.91 -13.09 7.21
CA ALA A 42 10.61 -13.00 6.55
C ALA A 42 9.52 -13.66 7.42
N ASP A 43 9.82 -14.81 8.02
CA ASP A 43 8.90 -15.51 8.92
C ASP A 43 8.67 -14.73 10.23
N ASP A 44 9.70 -14.10 10.79
CA ASP A 44 9.56 -13.22 11.97
C ASP A 44 8.62 -12.04 11.70
N VAL A 45 8.81 -11.37 10.54
CA VAL A 45 7.94 -10.25 10.14
C VAL A 45 6.51 -10.71 9.89
N LEU A 46 6.33 -11.88 9.30
CA LEU A 46 5.02 -12.48 9.08
C LEU A 46 4.30 -12.75 10.43
N GLY A 47 5.04 -13.24 11.43
CA GLY A 47 4.55 -13.42 12.80
C GLY A 47 4.10 -12.11 13.44
N GLU A 48 4.91 -11.05 13.33
CA GLU A 48 4.57 -9.72 13.85
C GLU A 48 3.32 -9.13 13.17
N ILE A 49 3.16 -9.33 11.86
CA ILE A 49 1.96 -8.93 11.13
C ILE A 49 0.73 -9.62 11.71
N LEU A 50 0.80 -10.94 11.91
CA LEU A 50 -0.30 -11.72 12.47
C LEU A 50 -0.68 -11.23 13.88
N LEU A 51 0.30 -10.95 14.73
CA LEU A 51 0.07 -10.42 16.07
C LEU A 51 -0.61 -9.03 16.04
N ARG A 52 -0.16 -8.13 15.16
CA ARG A 52 -0.77 -6.80 14.99
C ARG A 52 -2.19 -6.90 14.47
N VAL A 53 -2.45 -7.79 13.51
CA VAL A 53 -3.78 -8.10 13.01
C VAL A 53 -4.66 -8.57 14.15
N HIS A 54 -4.24 -9.62 14.88
CA HIS A 54 -5.01 -10.18 15.99
C HIS A 54 -5.40 -9.12 17.03
N LYS A 55 -4.44 -8.30 17.48
CA LYS A 55 -4.65 -7.27 18.51
C LYS A 55 -5.61 -6.16 18.09
N ASN A 56 -5.76 -5.90 16.79
CA ASN A 56 -6.49 -4.74 16.30
C ASN A 56 -7.70 -5.12 15.42
N LEU A 57 -7.97 -6.41 15.25
CA LEU A 57 -9.02 -6.90 14.37
C LEU A 57 -10.41 -6.41 14.79
N GLY A 58 -10.67 -6.32 16.10
CA GLY A 58 -11.92 -5.78 16.64
C GLY A 58 -12.17 -4.29 16.39
N ARG A 59 -11.24 -3.58 15.73
CA ARG A 59 -11.40 -2.19 15.30
C ARG A 59 -11.79 -2.05 13.82
N VAL A 60 -11.86 -3.17 13.10
CA VAL A 60 -12.24 -3.18 11.69
C VAL A 60 -13.75 -3.34 11.61
N GLU A 61 -14.42 -2.26 11.20
CA GLU A 61 -15.89 -2.17 11.15
C GLU A 61 -16.46 -2.84 9.89
N ASP A 62 -15.64 -3.02 8.85
CA ASP A 62 -16.10 -3.47 7.53
C ASP A 62 -15.07 -4.37 6.83
N ARG A 63 -15.57 -5.45 6.21
CA ARG A 63 -14.80 -6.45 5.48
C ARG A 63 -14.22 -5.90 4.18
N GLU A 64 -14.87 -4.94 3.52
CA GLU A 64 -14.34 -4.30 2.31
C GLU A 64 -13.02 -3.57 2.59
N HIS A 65 -12.83 -3.10 3.82
CA HIS A 65 -11.65 -2.36 4.26
C HIS A 65 -10.58 -3.24 4.91
N LEU A 66 -10.94 -4.48 5.28
CA LEU A 66 -10.06 -5.41 6.01
C LEU A 66 -8.76 -5.66 5.25
N ILE A 67 -8.85 -5.98 3.97
CA ILE A 67 -7.68 -6.36 3.17
C ILE A 67 -6.68 -5.20 3.04
N ARG A 68 -7.17 -4.00 2.74
CA ARG A 68 -6.36 -2.78 2.71
C ARG A 68 -5.69 -2.51 4.05
N TRP A 69 -6.43 -2.72 5.14
CA TRP A 69 -5.92 -2.54 6.49
C TRP A 69 -4.82 -3.56 6.86
N VAL A 70 -5.00 -4.83 6.52
CA VAL A 70 -3.98 -5.88 6.75
C VAL A 70 -2.70 -5.58 5.98
N TYR A 71 -2.80 -5.20 4.70
CA TYR A 71 -1.62 -4.83 3.92
C TYR A 71 -0.98 -3.51 4.36
N ARG A 72 -1.72 -2.61 5.01
CA ARG A 72 -1.13 -1.45 5.70
C ARG A 72 -0.26 -1.92 6.87
N ILE A 73 -0.76 -2.84 7.70
CA ILE A 73 0.02 -3.45 8.79
C ILE A 73 1.28 -4.13 8.24
N ALA A 74 1.14 -4.91 7.16
CA ALA A 74 2.26 -5.60 6.51
C ALA A 74 3.37 -4.64 6.07
N ARG A 75 3.02 -3.58 5.34
CA ARG A 75 3.99 -2.56 4.91
C ARG A 75 4.68 -1.89 6.10
N THR A 76 3.92 -1.53 7.14
CA THR A 76 4.52 -0.93 8.35
C THR A 76 5.46 -1.90 9.05
N ALA A 77 5.11 -3.18 9.16
CA ALA A 77 5.96 -4.19 9.80
C ALA A 77 7.28 -4.41 9.04
N ILE A 78 7.23 -4.45 7.70
CA ILE A 78 8.43 -4.55 6.85
C ILE A 78 9.33 -3.32 7.05
N VAL A 79 8.78 -2.11 7.04
CA VAL A 79 9.55 -0.88 7.29
C VAL A 79 10.18 -0.89 8.68
N ASP A 80 9.45 -1.34 9.70
CA ASP A 80 9.97 -1.44 11.06
C ASP A 80 11.12 -2.45 11.16
N ASP A 81 11.06 -3.57 10.43
CA ASP A 81 12.12 -4.56 10.34
C ASP A 81 13.40 -3.99 9.71
N TYR A 82 13.29 -3.33 8.55
CA TYR A 82 14.43 -2.66 7.93
C TYR A 82 15.06 -1.60 8.83
N ARG A 83 14.24 -0.84 9.57
CA ARG A 83 14.71 0.14 10.55
C ARG A 83 15.45 -0.50 11.71
N ARG A 84 14.98 -1.65 12.21
CA ARG A 84 15.69 -2.41 13.26
C ARG A 84 17.02 -2.93 12.75
N ALA A 85 17.03 -3.58 11.59
CA ALA A 85 18.26 -4.07 10.96
C ALA A 85 19.29 -2.96 10.70
N ALA A 86 18.84 -1.77 10.27
CA ALA A 86 19.70 -0.61 10.10
C ALA A 86 20.28 -0.12 11.44
N ARG A 87 19.46 0.01 12.50
CA ARG A 87 19.93 0.41 13.84
C ARG A 87 20.89 -0.60 14.45
N ASP A 88 20.66 -1.89 14.27
CA ASP A 88 21.53 -2.93 14.83
C ASP A 88 22.87 -2.98 14.08
N ARG A 89 22.89 -2.63 12.79
CA ARG A 89 24.11 -2.36 12.03
C ARG A 89 24.81 -1.07 12.49
N ASP A 90 24.06 -0.01 12.74
CA ASP A 90 24.62 1.29 13.18
C ASP A 90 25.11 1.24 14.63
N ARG A 91 24.59 0.34 15.48
CA ARG A 91 25.13 0.07 16.83
C ARG A 91 26.54 -0.55 16.82
N LEU A 92 27.00 -1.06 15.67
CA LEU A 92 28.36 -1.57 15.47
C LEU A 92 29.31 -0.51 14.86
N ALA A 93 28.84 0.71 14.58
CA ALA A 93 29.64 1.85 14.11
C ALA A 93 29.37 3.10 14.97
N PRO A 94 30.24 4.12 15.01
CA PRO A 94 30.00 5.30 15.85
C PRO A 94 28.81 6.11 15.31
N LEU A 95 27.90 6.41 16.24
CA LEU A 95 26.64 7.14 16.10
C LEU A 95 26.67 8.34 15.14
N VAL A 96 25.79 8.29 14.14
CA VAL A 96 25.22 9.51 13.53
C VAL A 96 23.70 9.38 13.64
N ASP A 97 23.12 10.29 14.39
CA ASP A 97 21.68 10.45 14.61
C ASP A 97 21.06 11.01 13.34
N ASP A 98 20.34 10.17 12.60
CA ASP A 98 19.41 10.58 11.55
C ASP A 98 18.32 9.52 11.41
N ALA A 99 17.13 9.83 11.95
CA ALA A 99 15.94 9.03 11.71
C ALA A 99 15.52 9.11 10.22
N PRO A 100 15.40 8.00 9.47
CA PRO A 100 15.02 8.10 8.07
C PRO A 100 13.50 8.22 7.91
N ASP A 101 13.18 9.34 7.28
CA ASP A 101 11.96 9.72 6.59
C ASP A 101 11.43 8.59 5.68
N GLN A 102 10.12 8.45 5.59
CA GLN A 102 9.45 7.48 4.71
C GLN A 102 9.57 7.95 3.25
N ALA A 103 10.72 7.70 2.62
CA ALA A 103 10.93 7.92 1.20
C ALA A 103 11.33 6.59 0.53
N GLY A 104 10.57 6.22 -0.50
CA GLY A 104 10.99 5.33 -1.58
C GLY A 104 11.54 3.95 -1.19
N GLN A 105 10.67 2.96 -1.07
CA GLN A 105 11.07 1.61 -1.45
C GLN A 105 10.04 1.08 -2.44
N GLU A 106 10.35 1.27 -3.72
CA GLU A 106 9.66 0.68 -4.85
C GLU A 106 9.95 -0.83 -4.83
N TRP A 107 8.89 -1.63 -4.75
CA TRP A 107 8.99 -3.08 -4.82
C TRP A 107 8.35 -3.48 -6.14
N ASP A 108 9.16 -3.94 -7.10
CA ASP A 108 8.70 -4.37 -8.43
C ASP A 108 7.87 -5.66 -8.29
N ASP A 109 6.57 -5.48 -8.13
CA ASP A 109 5.53 -6.49 -8.24
C ASP A 109 4.54 -6.08 -9.34
N THR A 110 5.07 -5.43 -10.37
CA THR A 110 4.28 -4.71 -11.37
C THR A 110 3.79 -5.70 -12.42
N THR A 111 2.48 -5.98 -12.45
CA THR A 111 1.87 -6.81 -13.51
C THR A 111 2.02 -6.14 -14.88
N THR A 112 1.95 -6.89 -15.98
CA THR A 112 1.98 -6.32 -17.34
C THR A 112 0.93 -5.21 -17.50
N ALA A 113 -0.29 -5.44 -17.00
CA ALA A 113 -1.36 -4.43 -16.99
C ALA A 113 -0.96 -3.15 -16.24
N GLN A 114 -0.25 -3.26 -15.11
CA GLN A 114 0.24 -2.09 -14.36
C GLN A 114 1.35 -1.35 -15.10
N ARG A 115 2.27 -2.05 -15.78
CA ARG A 115 3.33 -1.44 -16.58
C ARG A 115 2.76 -0.68 -17.79
N GLU A 116 1.77 -1.27 -18.47
CA GLU A 116 1.10 -0.62 -19.60
C GLU A 116 0.24 0.57 -19.14
N LEU A 117 -0.53 0.40 -18.05
CA LEU A 117 -1.33 1.48 -17.48
C LEU A 117 -0.47 2.64 -16.95
N ALA A 118 0.77 2.38 -16.54
CA ALA A 118 1.70 3.45 -16.14
C ALA A 118 1.97 4.44 -17.28
N ALA A 119 1.94 4.00 -18.54
CA ALA A 119 2.07 4.88 -19.69
C ALA A 119 0.90 5.88 -19.79
N CYS A 120 -0.30 5.51 -19.33
CA CYS A 120 -1.47 6.41 -19.28
C CYS A 120 -1.32 7.54 -18.27
N LEU A 121 -0.56 7.33 -17.18
CA LEU A 121 -0.55 8.27 -16.07
C LEU A 121 0.06 9.62 -16.45
N ARG A 122 1.16 9.62 -17.23
CA ARG A 122 1.84 10.85 -17.65
C ARG A 122 0.93 11.80 -18.45
N PRO A 123 0.23 11.37 -19.51
CA PRO A 123 -0.74 12.22 -20.20
C PRO A 123 -1.88 12.70 -19.29
N LEU A 124 -2.36 11.86 -18.36
CA LEU A 124 -3.48 12.22 -17.49
C LEU A 124 -3.09 13.24 -16.41
N LEU A 125 -1.81 13.32 -16.03
CA LEU A 125 -1.29 14.39 -15.17
C LEU A 125 -1.51 15.77 -15.81
N GLU A 126 -1.57 15.86 -17.14
CA GLU A 126 -1.86 17.12 -17.83
C GLU A 126 -3.27 17.66 -17.53
N GLY A 127 -4.20 16.79 -17.14
CA GLY A 127 -5.56 17.17 -16.74
C GLY A 127 -5.70 17.72 -15.31
N LEU A 128 -4.62 17.73 -14.53
CA LEU A 128 -4.57 18.33 -13.19
C LEU A 128 -4.19 19.81 -13.28
N SER A 129 -4.64 20.61 -12.30
CA SER A 129 -4.14 21.98 -12.15
C SER A 129 -2.62 21.97 -11.87
N PRO A 130 -1.87 23.02 -12.24
CA PRO A 130 -0.41 23.05 -12.08
C PRO A 130 0.04 22.71 -10.64
N GLU A 131 -0.66 23.27 -9.64
CA GLU A 131 -0.36 23.02 -8.23
C GLU A 131 -0.62 21.58 -7.79
N GLN A 132 -1.67 20.95 -8.31
CA GLN A 132 -2.01 19.57 -7.98
C GLN A 132 -1.06 18.59 -8.66
N ARG A 133 -0.76 18.85 -9.94
CA ARG A 133 0.21 18.07 -10.72
C ARG A 133 1.56 18.08 -10.02
N ARG A 134 2.08 19.26 -9.68
CA ARG A 134 3.38 19.40 -9.02
C ARG A 134 3.41 18.66 -7.68
N ALA A 135 2.34 18.76 -6.88
CA ALA A 135 2.24 18.03 -5.62
C ALA A 135 2.24 16.51 -5.80
N VAL A 136 1.55 15.99 -6.82
CA VAL A 136 1.54 14.55 -7.14
C VAL A 136 2.91 14.10 -7.67
N GLU A 137 3.52 14.84 -8.58
CA GLU A 137 4.86 14.52 -9.12
C GLU A 137 5.91 14.41 -7.99
N LEU A 138 6.01 15.44 -7.16
CA LEU A 138 6.98 15.46 -6.05
C LEU A 138 6.78 14.29 -5.09
N THR A 139 5.54 13.93 -4.79
CA THR A 139 5.25 12.94 -3.74
C THR A 139 5.15 11.51 -4.26
N ASP A 140 4.43 11.30 -5.35
CA ASP A 140 4.11 9.97 -5.90
C ASP A 140 5.14 9.49 -6.94
N LEU A 141 5.82 10.39 -7.65
CA LEU A 141 6.84 10.01 -8.66
C LEU A 141 8.28 10.22 -8.17
N GLU A 142 8.55 11.34 -7.51
CA GLU A 142 9.88 11.67 -6.99
C GLU A 142 10.08 11.16 -5.55
N GLY A 143 9.02 10.67 -4.89
CA GLY A 143 9.09 10.02 -3.58
C GLY A 143 9.34 10.96 -2.41
N LEU A 144 9.18 12.28 -2.57
CA LEU A 144 9.31 13.22 -1.47
C LEU A 144 8.17 13.04 -0.46
N THR A 145 8.49 13.21 0.82
CA THR A 145 7.46 13.35 1.84
C THR A 145 6.67 14.64 1.62
N GLN A 146 5.39 14.63 2.00
CA GLN A 146 4.53 15.82 1.86
C GLN A 146 5.09 17.05 2.62
N ALA A 147 5.85 16.83 3.69
CA ALA A 147 6.55 17.90 4.41
C ALA A 147 7.70 18.50 3.60
N ARG A 148 8.54 17.66 2.99
CA ARG A 148 9.65 18.10 2.13
C ARG A 148 9.14 18.76 0.86
N ALA A 149 8.09 18.22 0.24
CA ALA A 149 7.42 18.84 -0.90
C ALA A 149 6.83 20.21 -0.54
N ALA A 150 6.20 20.35 0.64
CA ALA A 150 5.68 21.64 1.10
C ALA A 150 6.77 22.70 1.26
N ALA A 151 7.92 22.31 1.84
CA ALA A 151 9.07 23.19 1.98
C ALA A 151 9.67 23.59 0.61
N ALA A 152 9.82 22.63 -0.31
CA ALA A 152 10.35 22.89 -1.65
C ALA A 152 9.48 23.87 -2.46
N GLU A 153 8.16 23.81 -2.28
CA GLU A 153 7.18 24.66 -2.99
C GLU A 153 6.77 25.92 -2.22
N GLY A 154 7.36 26.16 -1.03
CA GLY A 154 7.07 27.36 -0.23
C GLY A 154 5.63 27.45 0.30
N VAL A 155 4.97 26.32 0.58
CA VAL A 155 3.58 26.27 1.06
C VAL A 155 3.44 25.58 2.41
N SER A 156 2.27 25.74 3.06
CA SER A 156 1.99 25.04 4.31
C SER A 156 1.83 23.53 4.10
N LEU A 157 2.16 22.73 5.12
CA LEU A 157 1.95 21.28 5.11
C LEU A 157 0.47 20.91 4.87
N SER A 158 -0.47 21.66 5.46
CA SER A 158 -1.90 21.44 5.22
C SER A 158 -2.30 21.75 3.78
N GLY A 159 -1.73 22.80 3.19
CA GLY A 159 -1.89 23.15 1.77
C GLY A 159 -1.38 22.03 0.86
N MET A 160 -0.18 21.52 1.13
CA MET A 160 0.42 20.42 0.37
C MET A 160 -0.41 19.13 0.48
N LYS A 161 -0.82 18.72 1.68
CA LYS A 161 -1.75 17.59 1.91
C LYS A 161 -3.01 17.70 1.05
N SER A 162 -3.59 18.90 1.03
CA SER A 162 -4.80 19.19 0.29
C SER A 162 -4.60 19.11 -1.24
N ARG A 163 -3.47 19.61 -1.74
CA ARG A 163 -3.08 19.52 -3.16
C ARG A 163 -2.88 18.07 -3.59
N VAL A 164 -2.13 17.28 -2.83
CA VAL A 164 -1.91 15.84 -3.10
C VAL A 164 -3.23 15.08 -3.12
N GLN A 165 -4.08 15.26 -2.10
CA GLN A 165 -5.37 14.56 -2.02
C GLN A 165 -6.25 14.88 -3.23
N ARG A 166 -6.41 16.16 -3.58
CA ARG A 166 -7.22 16.57 -4.73
C ARG A 166 -6.63 16.10 -6.05
N GLY A 167 -5.31 16.18 -6.20
CA GLY A 167 -4.60 15.67 -7.37
C GLY A 167 -4.83 14.18 -7.58
N ARG A 168 -4.63 13.36 -6.55
CA ARG A 168 -4.89 11.90 -6.62
C ARG A 168 -6.34 11.57 -6.94
N ARG A 169 -7.30 12.27 -6.32
CA ARG A 169 -8.73 12.08 -6.63
C ARG A 169 -9.04 12.43 -8.07
N LYS A 170 -8.53 13.56 -8.56
CA LYS A 170 -8.77 14.00 -9.94
C LYS A 170 -8.13 13.05 -10.95
N LEU A 171 -6.92 12.58 -10.67
CA LEU A 171 -6.21 11.62 -11.50
C LEU A 171 -6.98 10.30 -11.58
N ALA A 172 -7.51 9.81 -10.45
CA ALA A 172 -8.37 8.62 -10.44
C ALA A 172 -9.66 8.79 -11.25
N GLU A 173 -10.30 9.96 -11.18
CA GLU A 173 -11.48 10.28 -12.03
C GLU A 173 -11.13 10.30 -13.51
N LEU A 174 -9.99 10.89 -13.88
CA LEU A 174 -9.51 10.93 -15.27
C LEU A 174 -9.19 9.52 -15.78
N LEU A 175 -8.50 8.73 -14.97
CA LEU A 175 -8.15 7.34 -15.29
C LEU A 175 -9.40 6.48 -15.46
N GLY A 176 -10.42 6.61 -14.61
CA GLY A 176 -11.67 5.86 -14.72
C GLY A 176 -12.56 6.26 -15.91
N ARG A 177 -12.40 7.48 -16.45
CA ARG A 177 -13.01 7.88 -17.74
C ARG A 177 -12.24 7.32 -18.93
N CYS A 178 -10.94 7.16 -18.76
CA CYS A 178 -10.00 6.78 -19.79
C CYS A 178 -9.92 5.27 -20.01
N CYS A 179 -9.99 4.51 -18.92
CA CYS A 179 -9.82 3.08 -18.88
C CYS A 179 -10.91 2.46 -18.01
N ALA A 180 -11.51 1.37 -18.50
CA ALA A 180 -12.21 0.43 -17.66
C ALA A 180 -11.16 -0.44 -16.96
N LEU A 181 -11.04 -0.33 -15.63
CA LEU A 181 -10.08 -1.10 -14.86
C LEU A 181 -10.77 -2.32 -14.24
N THR A 182 -10.17 -3.49 -14.41
CA THR A 182 -10.48 -4.66 -13.59
C THR A 182 -9.55 -4.63 -12.40
N LEU A 183 -10.10 -4.41 -11.20
CA LEU A 183 -9.33 -4.35 -9.97
C LEU A 183 -9.41 -5.70 -9.24
N ASP A 184 -8.35 -6.07 -8.54
CA ASP A 184 -8.41 -7.16 -7.57
C ASP A 184 -9.12 -6.71 -6.27
N ALA A 185 -9.23 -7.64 -5.30
CA ALA A 185 -9.78 -7.36 -3.98
C ALA A 185 -9.02 -6.24 -3.21
N HIS A 186 -7.81 -5.89 -3.63
CA HIS A 186 -6.96 -4.86 -3.03
C HIS A 186 -7.12 -3.49 -3.71
N GLY A 187 -7.91 -3.40 -4.77
CA GLY A 187 -8.04 -2.20 -5.61
C GLY A 187 -6.85 -2.00 -6.56
N MET A 188 -6.03 -3.03 -6.78
CA MET A 188 -4.91 -3.00 -7.71
C MET A 188 -5.39 -3.40 -9.11
N PRO A 189 -4.96 -2.71 -10.18
CA PRO A 189 -5.28 -3.10 -11.54
C PRO A 189 -4.72 -4.49 -11.87
N MET A 190 -5.62 -5.41 -12.24
CA MET A 190 -5.33 -6.73 -12.77
C MET A 190 -5.33 -6.73 -14.30
N ASP A 191 -6.26 -5.99 -14.88
CA ASP A 191 -6.45 -5.82 -16.32
C ASP A 191 -7.06 -4.43 -16.60
N TYR A 192 -6.94 -3.95 -17.82
CA TYR A 192 -7.57 -2.70 -18.24
C TYR A 192 -8.02 -2.74 -19.69
N THR A 193 -9.08 -1.98 -19.99
CA THR A 193 -9.53 -1.73 -21.35
C THR A 193 -9.53 -0.23 -21.59
N ALA A 194 -8.63 0.24 -22.44
CA ALA A 194 -8.57 1.66 -22.81
C ALA A 194 -9.77 2.04 -23.70
N SER A 195 -10.39 3.18 -23.43
CA SER A 195 -11.35 3.79 -24.35
C SER A 195 -10.63 4.25 -25.62
N THR A 196 -11.31 4.22 -26.76
CA THR A 196 -10.76 4.61 -28.08
C THR A 196 -10.24 6.05 -28.13
N ASP A 197 -10.76 6.91 -27.28
CA ASP A 197 -10.35 8.32 -27.19
C ASP A 197 -9.16 8.53 -26.23
N CYS A 198 -8.68 7.47 -25.59
CA CYS A 198 -7.61 7.54 -24.63
C CYS A 198 -6.27 7.10 -25.19
N ARG A 199 -5.24 7.94 -24.97
CA ARG A 199 -3.85 7.70 -25.39
C ARG A 199 -3.12 6.67 -24.51
N CYS A 200 -3.85 5.65 -24.08
CA CYS A 200 -3.38 4.63 -23.15
C CYS A 200 -2.73 3.45 -23.86
N ALA A 201 -3.18 3.14 -25.08
CA ALA A 201 -2.59 2.11 -25.91
C ALA A 201 -1.62 2.75 -26.91
N GLY A 202 -0.32 2.51 -26.75
CA GLY A 202 0.69 2.76 -27.78
C GLY A 202 1.69 3.89 -27.49
N ALA A 203 2.75 3.53 -26.77
CA ALA A 203 4.12 3.88 -27.13
C ALA A 203 5.00 2.65 -26.88
#